data_AF-A0A8G2C2X8-F1
#
_entry.id   AF-A0A8G2C2X8-F1
#
_cell.length_a   1.000
_cell.length_b   1.000
_cell.length_c   1.000
_cell.angle_alpha   90.00
_cell.angle_beta   90.00
_cell.angle_gamma   90.00
#
_symmetry.space_group_name_H-M   'P 1'
#
loop_
_entity.id
_entity.type
_entity.pdbx_description
1 polymer ?
#
loop_
_entity_poly.entity_id
_entity_poly.type
_entity_poly.pdbx_seq_one_letter_code
_entity_poly.pdbx_strand_id
1 'polypeptide(L)'
;MHFLKNKIFWITLAVLLFFVSQASAWIVHAKWECCGANPKERVKVRCNSGVVPTFVKVNEKWYFKKEGGPDGAGTAYPSLEAAAKDFCKE
;
A
#
# COMPACT_ATOMS: atom_id res chain seq x y z
N MET A 1 -52.14 2.78 18.72
CA MET A 1 -51.04 2.30 17.86
C MET A 1 -49.88 3.30 17.87
N HIS A 2 -49.02 3.32 18.90
CA HIS A 2 -47.96 4.33 19.06
C HIS A 2 -46.62 3.76 19.55
N PHE A 3 -46.34 2.47 19.28
CA PHE A 3 -45.14 1.80 19.81
C PHE A 3 -44.08 1.39 18.78
N LEU A 4 -44.31 1.60 17.47
CA LEU A 4 -43.37 1.13 16.43
C LEU A 4 -42.39 2.17 15.86
N LYS A 5 -42.57 3.47 16.12
CA LYS A 5 -41.75 4.51 15.48
C LYS A 5 -40.37 4.74 16.11
N ASN A 6 -40.13 4.23 17.34
CA ASN A 6 -38.93 4.59 18.11
C ASN A 6 -37.74 3.64 17.96
N LYS A 7 -37.91 2.46 17.33
CA LYS A 7 -36.82 1.47 17.18
C LYS A 7 -36.01 1.61 15.89
N ILE A 8 -36.59 2.22 14.85
CA ILE A 8 -35.94 2.33 13.53
C ILE A 8 -34.88 3.43 13.53
N PHE A 9 -35.05 4.47 14.35
CA PHE A 9 -34.15 5.63 14.40
C PHE A 9 -32.74 5.28 14.93
N TRP A 10 -32.62 4.24 15.75
CA TRP A 10 -31.34 3.82 16.32
C TRP A 10 -30.52 2.90 15.39
N ILE A 11 -31.17 2.26 14.42
CA ILE A 11 -30.49 1.32 13.50
C ILE A 11 -29.79 2.08 12.37
N THR A 12 -30.33 3.21 11.94
CA THR A 12 -29.72 4.05 10.89
C THR A 12 -28.44 4.77 11.33
N LEU A 13 -28.23 4.98 12.63
CA LEU A 13 -27.01 5.62 13.13
C LEU A 13 -25.82 4.65 13.21
N ALA A 14 -26.06 3.35 13.35
CA ALA A 14 -25.00 2.34 13.47
C ALA A 14 -24.37 1.96 12.11
N VAL A 15 -25.11 2.11 11.00
CA VAL A 15 -24.63 1.73 9.65
C VAL A 15 -23.73 2.81 9.03
N LEU A 16 -23.81 4.06 9.51
CA LEU A 16 -23.04 5.19 8.98
C LEU A 16 -21.58 5.26 9.47
N LEU A 17 -21.17 4.41 10.42
CA LEU A 17 -19.81 4.40 10.97
C LEU A 17 -18.89 3.29 10.42
N PHE A 18 -19.37 2.45 9.49
CA PHE A 18 -18.58 1.32 8.97
C PHE A 18 -17.75 1.62 7.72
N PHE A 19 -17.78 2.84 7.21
CA PHE A 19 -16.90 3.29 6.13
C PHE A 19 -15.75 4.15 6.68
N VAL A 20 -14.99 3.63 7.63
CA VAL A 20 -13.61 4.08 7.79
C VAL A 20 -12.86 3.54 6.59
N SER A 21 -12.84 4.34 5.52
CA SER A 21 -11.94 4.13 4.39
C SER A 21 -10.54 4.12 4.99
N GLN A 22 -9.94 2.94 5.12
CA GLN A 22 -8.50 2.84 5.33
C GLN A 22 -7.89 3.41 4.05
N ALA A 23 -7.69 4.72 4.02
CA ALA A 23 -6.84 5.33 3.03
C ALA A 23 -5.48 4.67 3.22
N SER A 24 -5.13 3.76 2.30
CA SER A 24 -3.82 3.13 2.28
C SER A 24 -2.81 4.25 2.42
N ALA A 25 -1.99 4.17 3.46
CA ALA A 25 -1.13 5.27 3.87
C ALA A 25 -0.01 5.58 2.83
N TRP A 26 0.06 4.73 1.81
CA TRP A 26 0.83 4.90 0.60
C TRP A 26 0.01 4.52 -0.63
N ILE A 27 0.40 5.07 -1.78
CA ILE A 27 -0.21 4.76 -3.08
C ILE A 27 0.84 4.37 -4.12
N VAL A 28 0.48 3.52 -5.07
CA VAL A 28 1.34 3.24 -6.23
C VAL A 28 1.34 4.47 -7.15
N HIS A 29 2.51 5.07 -7.33
CA HIS A 29 2.70 6.26 -8.16
C HIS A 29 3.03 5.89 -9.62
N ALA A 30 3.87 4.88 -9.82
CA ALA A 30 4.21 4.38 -11.15
C ALA A 30 4.68 2.93 -11.08
N LYS A 31 4.47 2.16 -12.16
CA LYS A 31 4.98 0.81 -12.33
C LYS A 31 5.60 0.68 -13.72
N TRP A 32 6.77 0.05 -13.80
CA TRP A 32 7.47 -0.18 -15.06
C TRP A 32 8.39 -1.41 -14.95
N GLU A 33 8.83 -1.93 -16.08
CA GLU A 33 9.90 -2.91 -16.13
C GLU A 33 11.18 -2.20 -16.56
N CYS A 34 12.27 -2.42 -15.84
CA CYS A 34 13.53 -1.75 -16.11
C CYS A 34 14.50 -2.69 -16.83
N CYS A 35 15.30 -2.07 -17.70
CA CYS A 35 16.07 -2.59 -18.82
C CYS A 35 17.11 -3.69 -18.55
N GLY A 36 17.50 -4.35 -19.63
CA GLY A 36 18.52 -5.42 -19.67
C GLY A 36 17.96 -6.74 -20.20
N ALA A 37 18.81 -7.76 -20.29
CA ALA A 37 18.42 -9.11 -20.75
C ALA A 37 17.43 -9.82 -19.81
N ASN A 38 17.32 -9.35 -18.56
CA ASN A 38 16.39 -9.86 -17.56
C ASN A 38 15.66 -8.68 -16.93
N PRO A 39 14.63 -8.12 -17.59
CA PRO A 39 13.92 -6.96 -17.07
C PRO A 39 13.22 -7.31 -15.76
N LYS A 40 13.27 -6.38 -14.80
CA LYS A 40 12.67 -6.55 -13.47
C LYS A 40 11.55 -5.55 -13.27
N GLU A 41 10.45 -6.04 -12.70
CA GLU A 41 9.34 -5.20 -12.27
C GLU A 41 9.79 -4.22 -11.19
N ARG A 42 9.48 -2.94 -11.41
CA ARG A 42 9.73 -1.85 -10.47
C ARG A 42 8.45 -1.06 -10.21
N VAL A 43 8.33 -0.58 -8.98
CA VAL A 43 7.18 0.21 -8.54
C VAL A 43 7.65 1.40 -7.71
N LYS A 44 7.25 2.60 -8.11
CA LYS A 44 7.32 3.80 -7.26
C LYS A 44 6.07 3.85 -6.41
N VAL A 45 6.28 3.94 -5.10
CA VAL A 45 5.22 4.16 -4.12
C VAL A 45 5.37 5.57 -3.60
N ARG A 46 4.27 6.29 -3.39
CA ARG A 46 4.26 7.59 -2.71
C ARG A 46 3.69 7.38 -1.31
N CYS A 47 4.51 7.59 -0.27
CA CYS A 47 4.07 7.60 1.12
C CYS A 47 3.31 8.91 1.43
N ASN A 48 2.50 8.95 2.48
CA ASN A 48 1.85 10.19 2.94
C ASN A 48 2.84 11.30 3.29
N SER A 49 4.03 10.96 3.76
CA SER A 49 5.12 11.92 4.03
C SER A 49 5.62 12.67 2.78
N GLY A 50 5.22 12.21 1.59
CA GLY A 50 5.65 12.77 0.31
C GLY A 50 6.89 12.09 -0.27
N VAL A 51 7.55 11.20 0.48
CA VAL A 51 8.68 10.41 -0.02
C VAL A 51 8.18 9.40 -1.07
N VAL A 52 8.95 9.23 -2.15
CA VAL A 52 8.60 8.36 -3.28
C VAL A 52 9.64 7.24 -3.47
N PRO A 53 9.69 6.22 -2.59
CA PRO A 53 10.61 5.09 -2.76
C PRO A 53 10.33 4.28 -4.03
N THR A 54 11.37 3.67 -4.57
CA THR A 54 11.26 2.65 -5.63
C THR A 54 11.50 1.27 -5.05
N PHE A 55 10.64 0.32 -5.39
CA PHE A 55 10.78 -1.09 -5.08
C PHE A 55 11.03 -1.89 -6.34
N VAL A 56 11.74 -3.00 -6.22
CA VAL A 56 12.05 -3.92 -7.32
C VAL A 56 11.69 -5.35 -6.91
N LYS A 57 11.07 -6.10 -7.84
CA LYS A 57 10.75 -7.51 -7.66
C LYS A 57 11.92 -8.38 -8.14
N VAL A 58 12.41 -9.26 -7.27
CA VAL A 58 13.48 -10.22 -7.57
C VAL A 58 13.12 -11.57 -6.96
N ASN A 59 13.04 -12.62 -7.77
CA ASN A 59 12.68 -13.98 -7.32
C ASN A 59 11.42 -13.97 -6.44
N GLU A 60 10.36 -13.34 -6.94
CA GLU A 60 9.05 -13.19 -6.27
C GLU A 60 9.02 -12.38 -4.97
N LYS A 61 10.15 -11.85 -4.53
CA LYS A 61 10.26 -10.98 -3.35
C LYS A 61 10.46 -9.53 -3.75
N TRP A 62 10.00 -8.63 -2.90
CA TRP A 62 10.14 -7.18 -3.07
C TRP A 62 11.30 -6.65 -2.25
N TYR A 63 12.05 -5.72 -2.84
CA TYR A 63 13.20 -5.08 -2.20
C TYR A 63 13.15 -3.58 -2.44
N PHE A 64 13.59 -2.81 -1.45
CA PHE A 64 13.81 -1.38 -1.65
C PHE A 64 15.01 -1.16 -2.57
N LYS A 65 14.81 -0.41 -3.66
CA LYS A 65 15.87 -0.05 -4.60
C LYS A 65 16.61 1.18 -4.09
N LYS A 66 17.78 0.97 -3.49
CA LYS A 66 18.73 2.05 -3.19
C LYS A 66 19.32 2.62 -4.47
N GLU A 67 19.49 3.93 -4.52
CA GLU A 67 20.25 4.60 -5.58
C GLU A 67 21.70 4.09 -5.57
N GLY A 68 22.25 3.78 -6.75
CA GLY A 68 23.59 3.19 -6.90
C GLY A 68 23.76 1.75 -6.40
N GLY A 69 22.81 1.19 -5.64
CA GLY A 69 22.89 -0.19 -5.13
C GLY A 69 22.40 -1.24 -6.14
N PRO A 70 22.80 -2.51 -6.01
CA PRO A 70 22.28 -3.59 -6.87
C PRO A 70 20.80 -3.89 -6.56
N ASP A 71 20.10 -4.48 -7.53
CA ASP A 71 18.73 -4.97 -7.30
C ASP A 71 18.74 -6.19 -6.38
N GLY A 72 17.78 -6.27 -5.45
CA GLY A 72 17.69 -7.39 -4.51
C GLY A 72 18.61 -7.26 -3.29
N ALA A 73 19.28 -6.12 -3.11
CA ALA A 73 20.06 -5.87 -1.91
C ALA A 73 19.16 -5.45 -0.73
N GLY A 74 19.52 -5.93 0.47
CA GLY A 74 18.85 -5.57 1.72
C GLY A 74 17.66 -6.48 2.05
N THR A 75 16.70 -5.94 2.79
CA THR A 75 15.54 -6.67 3.30
C THR A 75 14.64 -7.15 2.17
N ALA A 76 14.28 -8.43 2.22
CA ALA A 76 13.34 -9.05 1.30
C ALA A 76 11.94 -9.09 1.94
N TYR A 77 10.95 -8.60 1.20
CA TYR A 77 9.55 -8.61 1.64
C TYR A 77 8.72 -9.56 0.76
N PRO A 78 7.72 -10.25 1.34
CA PRO A 78 6.88 -11.17 0.58
C PRO A 78 5.92 -10.46 -0.38
N SER A 79 5.63 -9.18 -0.17
CA SER A 79 4.73 -8.39 -1.00
C SER A 79 5.17 -6.93 -1.07
N LEU A 80 4.70 -6.21 -2.10
CA LEU A 80 4.90 -4.77 -2.22
C LEU A 80 4.28 -4.04 -1.03
N GLU A 81 3.12 -4.50 -0.55
CA GLU A 81 2.45 -3.90 0.60
C GLU A 81 3.29 -4.00 1.88
N ALA A 82 3.89 -5.15 2.16
CA ALA A 82 4.77 -5.31 3.32
C ALA A 82 6.00 -4.40 3.23
N ALA A 83 6.61 -4.30 2.04
CA ALA A 83 7.73 -3.41 1.80
C ALA A 83 7.37 -1.92 1.95
N ALA A 84 6.20 -1.53 1.43
CA ALA A 84 5.73 -0.15 1.49
C ALA A 84 5.36 0.27 2.91
N LYS A 85 4.65 -0.58 3.66
CA LYS A 85 4.32 -0.36 5.07
C LYS A 85 5.58 -0.20 5.94
N ASP A 86 6.56 -1.08 5.77
CA ASP A 86 7.82 -1.01 6.52
C ASP A 86 8.61 0.27 6.19
N PHE A 87 8.72 0.62 4.91
CA PHE A 87 9.45 1.83 4.50
C PHE A 87 8.74 3.12 4.91
N CYS A 88 7.44 3.22 4.64
CA CYS A 88 6.65 4.41 4.97
C CYS A 88 6.38 4.52 6.48
N LYS A 89 6.60 3.43 7.25
CA LYS A 89 6.33 3.29 8.69
C LYS A 89 4.85 3.46 9.04
N GLU A 90 3.99 2.81 8.25
CA GLU A 90 2.53 2.92 8.31
C GLU A 90 1.83 1.56 8.42
#